data_AF-A0A8J1Y5P9-F1
#
_entry.id   AF-A0A8J1Y5P9-F1
#
_cell.length_a   1.000
_cell.length_b   1.000
_cell.length_c   1.000
_cell.angle_alpha   90.00
_cell.angle_beta   90.00
_cell.angle_gamma   90.00
#
_symmetry.space_group_name_H-M   'P 1'
#
loop_
_entity.id
_entity.type
_entity.pdbx_description
1 polymer ?
#
loop_
_entity_poly.entity_id
_entity_poly.type
_entity_poly.pdbx_seq_one_letter_code
_entity_poly.pdbx_strand_id
1 'polypeptide(L)'
;MVLSREVLAWLVWGALLGVICLPLQSFGYFGLTARGPVLSLSLQIEENSTGDSVVGKHERNSRQTAAKICELLKLQKKQKRMCMRWLGTAETLVEAVRLSAIECHSQFSYERWNCTMGQFRMNLLKKGFKETSFLHGVTSAGLVHAFARACSRGRIDRCTCDESFNEKKNKETWRWGGCGDNIKFGQKFSRHFLKASKRSGQDLKAKVDRHNSNVGIRIVRDRMKTTCKCHGVSATCTVKTCWRQLAPFHEIGNVLKDKYENAYKVLSTLLLLSQPFNSQQGKKNRVRGIKWWSLGLTGLLPAKVHTNSVLNPSAPMYINPSLQPLTRKQRRLVTKNPGTILAVAKGAKVAIDECAYQFKNRRWNCPTDDKEDNVFGKILYDGCRETAFIYAITSAAISHTVAQSCSDGSVYTCSCDYTPQNTIGGQNWEWGGCSDNADFGYDFSQDFIDVVEKGRDLRCMMNLHNNEAGRTTVIQELRQECKCHGMSGSCTMKTCWKKLAPFRVVSHKLKDRFDGASRVFQGNSGSRRGSRSRSSRYNLVPVNMDHKVPGVVDLVYYEKSPTFCEADNYLNSRGTRGRECNATSIGVDGCDLMCCGRGHTSETYLVRERCNCTFHWCCTVNCDICTRSRIRNTCL
;
A
#
# COMPACT_ATOMS: atom_id res chain seq x y z
N MET A 1 15.69 -82.75 -22.33
CA MET A 1 15.35 -81.32 -22.51
C MET A 1 15.87 -80.55 -21.31
N VAL A 2 16.90 -79.74 -21.56
CA VAL A 2 17.57 -78.90 -20.56
C VAL A 2 16.70 -77.67 -20.35
N LEU A 3 16.10 -77.52 -19.18
CA LEU A 3 15.57 -76.23 -18.72
C LEU A 3 16.68 -75.58 -17.89
N SER A 4 17.17 -74.44 -18.39
CA SER A 4 18.37 -73.77 -17.92
C SER A 4 18.21 -73.26 -16.49
N ARG A 5 19.35 -73.12 -15.81
CA ARG A 5 19.51 -72.55 -14.45
C ARG A 5 18.92 -71.14 -14.29
N GLU A 6 18.45 -70.50 -15.35
CA GLU A 6 17.79 -69.19 -15.28
C GLU A 6 16.37 -69.28 -14.72
N VAL A 7 15.62 -70.37 -14.97
CA VAL A 7 14.20 -70.45 -14.55
C VAL A 7 14.04 -70.60 -13.03
N LEU A 8 15.00 -71.23 -12.35
CA LEU A 8 15.02 -71.31 -10.88
C LEU A 8 15.45 -69.99 -10.22
N ALA A 9 16.23 -69.16 -10.90
CA ALA A 9 16.58 -67.82 -10.40
C ALA A 9 15.38 -66.87 -10.41
N TRP A 10 14.49 -66.99 -11.41
CA TRP A 10 13.26 -66.20 -11.49
C TRP A 10 12.21 -66.58 -10.44
N LEU A 11 12.14 -67.85 -10.03
CA LEU A 11 11.20 -68.28 -8.98
C LEU A 11 11.69 -67.93 -7.56
N VAL A 12 12.99 -67.83 -7.32
CA VAL A 12 13.54 -67.36 -6.04
C VAL A 12 13.49 -65.83 -5.93
N TRP A 13 13.63 -65.09 -7.04
CA TRP A 13 13.43 -63.63 -7.04
C TRP A 13 11.97 -63.19 -7.04
N GLY A 14 11.05 -64.01 -7.58
CA GLY A 14 9.61 -63.76 -7.53
C GLY A 14 9.00 -63.90 -6.12
N ALA A 15 9.58 -64.73 -5.27
CA ALA A 15 9.11 -64.92 -3.88
C ALA A 15 9.73 -63.92 -2.87
N LEU A 16 10.81 -63.21 -3.25
CA LEU A 16 11.45 -62.17 -2.42
C LEU A 16 10.97 -60.74 -2.74
N LEU A 17 10.34 -60.51 -3.90
CA LEU A 17 9.71 -59.24 -4.25
C LEU A 17 8.21 -59.16 -3.91
N GLY A 18 7.60 -60.26 -3.47
CA GLY A 18 6.18 -60.35 -3.06
C GLY A 18 5.88 -59.97 -1.61
N VAL A 19 6.89 -59.65 -0.79
CA VAL A 19 6.71 -59.28 0.64
C VAL A 19 7.00 -57.79 0.91
N ILE A 20 7.32 -56.99 -0.12
CA ILE A 20 7.55 -55.53 0.02
C ILE A 20 6.42 -54.72 -0.64
N CYS A 21 5.20 -55.26 -0.66
CA CYS A 21 4.00 -54.52 -1.02
C CYS A 21 3.01 -54.48 0.17
N LEU A 22 3.52 -54.15 1.35
CA LEU A 22 2.73 -53.37 2.30
C LEU A 22 2.68 -51.94 1.75
N PRO A 23 1.56 -51.20 1.91
CA PRO A 23 1.55 -49.81 1.49
C PRO A 23 2.71 -49.14 2.22
N LEU A 24 3.66 -48.55 1.48
CA LEU A 24 4.60 -47.61 2.08
C LEU A 24 3.74 -46.51 2.69
N GLN A 25 3.42 -46.67 3.97
CA GLN A 25 2.75 -45.68 4.79
C GLN A 25 3.68 -44.48 4.77
N SER A 26 3.38 -43.54 3.88
CA SER A 26 3.98 -42.23 3.86
C SER A 26 3.60 -41.58 5.19
N PHE A 27 4.47 -41.71 6.18
CA PHE A 27 4.32 -41.03 7.46
C PHE A 27 4.46 -39.52 7.19
N GLY A 28 3.32 -38.84 7.09
CA GLY A 28 3.26 -37.38 6.97
C GLY A 28 3.67 -36.71 8.29
N TYR A 29 4.86 -36.11 8.33
CA TYR A 29 5.39 -35.44 9.53
C TYR A 29 4.91 -33.98 9.66
N PHE A 30 3.86 -33.70 10.44
CA PHE A 30 3.28 -32.34 10.61
C PHE A 30 3.38 -31.77 12.03
N GLY A 31 3.19 -30.47 12.31
CA GLY A 31 3.10 -29.90 13.68
C GLY A 31 3.61 -28.45 13.96
N LEU A 32 3.85 -28.13 15.24
CA LEU A 32 3.24 -26.95 15.83
C LEU A 32 4.10 -25.74 16.24
N THR A 33 5.39 -25.64 15.90
CA THR A 33 6.20 -24.44 16.24
C THR A 33 7.36 -24.12 15.30
N ALA A 34 7.87 -22.88 15.36
CA ALA A 34 9.01 -22.36 14.57
C ALA A 34 10.38 -23.05 14.81
N ARG A 35 10.41 -24.17 15.55
CA ARG A 35 11.57 -25.07 15.65
C ARG A 35 11.26 -26.52 15.29
N GLY A 36 10.05 -26.84 14.86
CA GLY A 36 9.70 -28.21 14.56
C GLY A 36 8.20 -28.46 14.56
N PRO A 37 7.69 -29.16 13.54
CA PRO A 37 6.43 -29.86 13.55
C PRO A 37 6.60 -31.26 14.19
N VAL A 38 5.54 -31.89 14.68
CA VAL A 38 5.51 -33.07 15.55
C VAL A 38 4.67 -34.20 14.96
N LEU A 39 5.25 -35.26 14.40
CA LEU A 39 4.52 -36.52 14.19
C LEU A 39 5.53 -37.66 14.13
N SER A 40 5.80 -38.25 15.28
CA SER A 40 6.16 -39.66 15.38
C SER A 40 5.35 -40.16 16.54
N LEU A 41 4.06 -40.43 16.31
CA LEU A 41 3.19 -41.07 17.29
C LEU A 41 1.90 -41.59 16.64
N SER A 42 2.02 -42.46 15.64
CA SER A 42 0.85 -43.20 15.12
C SER A 42 1.10 -44.69 14.93
N LEU A 43 2.13 -45.28 15.57
CA LEU A 43 2.31 -46.74 15.57
C LEU A 43 2.69 -47.35 16.91
N GLN A 44 2.74 -46.59 18.02
CA GLN A 44 3.04 -47.17 19.35
C GLN A 44 1.91 -47.00 20.38
N ILE A 45 0.82 -46.31 20.05
CA ILE A 45 -0.30 -46.10 20.99
C ILE A 45 -1.46 -47.06 20.76
N GLU A 46 -1.65 -47.60 19.55
CA GLU A 46 -2.75 -48.53 19.28
C GLU A 46 -2.50 -49.98 19.77
N GLU A 47 -1.29 -50.33 20.22
CA GLU A 47 -1.01 -51.69 20.73
C GLU A 47 -1.27 -51.88 22.24
N ASN A 48 -1.64 -50.84 23.00
CA ASN A 48 -1.72 -50.95 24.48
C ASN A 48 -3.11 -50.66 25.09
N SER A 49 -4.19 -50.72 24.30
CA SER A 49 -5.55 -50.48 24.81
C SER A 49 -6.51 -51.66 24.61
N THR A 50 -6.06 -52.87 24.90
CA THR A 50 -6.94 -54.00 25.24
C THR A 50 -6.68 -54.38 26.70
N GLY A 51 -7.59 -54.03 27.61
CA GLY A 51 -7.51 -54.48 29.00
C GLY A 51 -8.16 -53.55 30.04
N ASP A 52 -9.43 -53.82 30.30
CA ASP A 52 -10.16 -53.75 31.59
C ASP A 52 -10.32 -52.48 32.45
N SER A 53 -11.60 -52.33 32.79
CA SER A 53 -12.31 -51.54 33.80
C SER A 53 -11.65 -51.49 35.19
N VAL A 54 -11.39 -50.30 35.75
CA VAL A 54 -11.62 -49.95 37.19
C VAL A 54 -11.66 -48.41 37.33
N VAL A 55 -12.83 -47.88 37.71
CA VAL A 55 -13.05 -46.47 38.07
C VAL A 55 -12.32 -46.17 39.39
N GLY A 56 -11.35 -45.25 39.35
CA GLY A 56 -10.52 -44.86 40.50
C GLY A 56 -9.00 -44.86 40.22
N LYS A 57 -8.53 -45.66 39.23
CA LYS A 57 -7.15 -45.63 38.70
C LYS A 57 -7.00 -44.84 37.38
N HIS A 58 -8.11 -44.49 36.74
CA HIS A 58 -8.13 -43.86 35.42
C HIS A 58 -7.50 -42.45 35.36
N GLU A 59 -7.62 -41.62 36.40
CA GLU A 59 -7.04 -40.27 36.37
C GLU A 59 -5.51 -40.27 36.49
N ARG A 60 -4.94 -41.17 37.30
CA ARG A 60 -3.49 -41.32 37.46
C ARG A 60 -2.85 -41.89 36.18
N ASN A 61 -3.48 -42.90 35.58
CA ASN A 61 -3.04 -43.46 34.29
C ASN A 61 -3.22 -42.45 33.15
N SER A 62 -4.32 -41.71 33.08
CA SER A 62 -4.54 -40.70 32.03
C SER A 62 -3.55 -39.53 32.12
N ARG A 63 -3.18 -39.08 33.33
CA ARG A 63 -2.13 -38.05 33.52
C ARG A 63 -0.73 -38.58 33.17
N GLN A 64 -0.42 -39.85 33.44
CA GLN A 64 0.83 -40.48 33.01
C GLN A 64 0.89 -40.68 31.48
N THR A 65 -0.20 -41.07 30.85
CA THR A 65 -0.31 -41.18 29.39
C THR A 65 -0.21 -39.81 28.72
N ALA A 66 -0.87 -38.79 29.26
CA ALA A 66 -0.72 -37.40 28.81
C ALA A 66 0.72 -36.90 28.97
N ALA A 67 1.41 -37.27 30.05
CA ALA A 67 2.85 -36.98 30.24
C ALA A 67 3.68 -37.57 29.12
N LYS A 68 3.53 -38.86 28.84
CA LYS A 68 4.23 -39.55 27.76
C LYS A 68 3.96 -38.89 26.40
N ILE A 69 2.72 -38.57 26.09
CA ILE A 69 2.36 -37.87 24.84
C ILE A 69 3.07 -36.50 24.78
N CYS A 70 2.96 -35.67 25.83
CA CYS A 70 3.57 -34.34 25.83
C CYS A 70 5.10 -34.35 25.78
N GLU A 71 5.77 -35.40 26.28
CA GLU A 71 7.22 -35.63 26.11
C GLU A 71 7.57 -35.92 24.64
N LEU A 72 6.80 -36.81 24.01
CA LEU A 72 6.99 -37.21 22.62
C LEU A 72 6.76 -36.05 21.64
N LEU A 73 5.93 -35.07 22.02
CA LEU A 73 5.63 -33.92 21.17
C LEU A 73 6.76 -32.88 21.05
N LYS A 74 7.99 -33.13 21.56
CA LYS A 74 9.18 -32.23 21.48
C LYS A 74 8.85 -30.74 21.75
N LEU A 75 8.01 -30.48 22.75
CA LEU A 75 7.51 -29.15 23.08
C LEU A 75 8.53 -28.33 23.89
N GLN A 76 8.50 -26.99 23.75
CA GLN A 76 9.29 -26.12 24.64
C GLN A 76 8.77 -26.15 26.08
N LYS A 77 9.62 -25.83 27.06
CA LYS A 77 9.30 -25.87 28.51
C LYS A 77 7.94 -25.25 28.86
N LYS A 78 7.62 -24.06 28.31
CA LYS A 78 6.32 -23.39 28.55
C LYS A 78 5.14 -24.09 27.87
N GLN A 79 5.35 -24.66 26.69
CA GLN A 79 4.31 -25.38 25.93
C GLN A 79 4.03 -26.76 26.53
N LYS A 80 5.07 -27.45 26.99
CA LYS A 80 4.97 -28.70 27.73
C LYS A 80 4.14 -28.53 29.01
N ARG A 81 4.38 -27.45 29.77
CA ARG A 81 3.51 -27.08 30.92
C ARG A 81 2.05 -26.89 30.53
N MET A 82 1.77 -26.28 29.37
CA MET A 82 0.39 -26.11 28.89
C MET A 82 -0.23 -27.41 28.41
N CYS A 83 0.54 -28.28 27.77
CA CYS A 83 0.13 -29.62 27.34
C CYS A 83 -0.28 -30.49 28.54
N MET A 84 0.48 -30.40 29.64
CA MET A 84 0.24 -31.11 30.90
C MET A 84 -0.79 -30.46 31.82
N ARG A 85 -1.33 -29.30 31.44
CA ARG A 85 -2.11 -28.47 32.38
C ARG A 85 -3.52 -29.00 32.63
N TRP A 86 -4.16 -29.54 31.60
CA TRP A 86 -5.58 -29.88 31.59
C TRP A 86 -5.81 -31.23 30.92
N LEU A 87 -6.78 -31.99 31.43
CA LEU A 87 -7.12 -33.29 30.89
C LEU A 87 -7.59 -33.14 29.42
N GLY A 88 -7.22 -34.10 28.57
CA GLY A 88 -7.57 -34.10 27.13
C GLY A 88 -6.78 -33.11 26.25
N THR A 89 -5.92 -32.25 26.83
CA THR A 89 -5.10 -31.30 26.04
C THR A 89 -4.07 -32.02 25.18
N ALA A 90 -3.43 -33.07 25.71
CA ALA A 90 -2.40 -33.84 24.99
C ALA A 90 -2.98 -34.54 23.75
N GLU A 91 -4.12 -35.23 23.91
CA GLU A 91 -4.83 -35.90 22.82
C GLU A 91 -5.34 -34.90 21.77
N THR A 92 -5.89 -33.77 22.21
CA THR A 92 -6.37 -32.72 21.30
C THR A 92 -5.23 -32.09 20.49
N LEU A 93 -4.01 -32.01 21.05
CA LEU A 93 -2.82 -31.58 20.31
C LEU A 93 -2.45 -32.57 19.21
N VAL A 94 -2.50 -33.88 19.48
CA VAL A 94 -2.24 -34.91 18.47
C VAL A 94 -3.27 -34.82 17.35
N GLU A 95 -4.55 -34.64 17.68
CA GLU A 95 -5.61 -34.46 16.69
C GLU A 95 -5.41 -33.21 15.83
N ALA A 96 -5.05 -32.07 16.43
CA ALA A 96 -4.77 -30.83 15.70
C ALA A 96 -3.65 -31.00 14.67
N VAL A 97 -2.62 -31.75 15.05
CA VAL A 97 -1.49 -32.07 14.18
C VAL A 97 -1.93 -32.97 13.02
N ARG A 98 -2.62 -34.07 13.33
CA ARG A 98 -3.13 -35.03 12.34
C ARG A 98 -4.01 -34.34 11.31
N LEU A 99 -4.95 -33.52 11.77
CA LEU A 99 -5.86 -32.76 10.93
C LEU A 99 -5.10 -31.83 9.96
N SER A 100 -4.08 -31.14 10.46
CA SER A 100 -3.26 -30.24 9.64
C SER A 100 -2.38 -31.00 8.63
N ALA A 101 -1.92 -32.21 8.99
CA ALA A 101 -1.10 -33.08 8.15
C ALA A 101 -1.86 -33.56 6.92
N ILE A 102 -3.02 -34.16 7.16
CA ILE A 102 -3.89 -34.71 6.13
C ILE A 102 -4.30 -33.62 5.15
N GLU A 103 -4.67 -32.45 5.68
CA GLU A 103 -5.07 -31.32 4.84
C GLU A 103 -3.91 -30.79 3.98
N CYS A 104 -2.71 -30.69 4.54
CA CYS A 104 -1.56 -30.26 3.76
C CYS A 104 -1.25 -31.24 2.62
N HIS A 105 -1.30 -32.54 2.87
CA HIS A 105 -1.10 -33.54 1.82
C HIS A 105 -2.20 -33.47 0.76
N SER A 106 -3.46 -33.29 1.16
CA SER A 106 -4.59 -33.14 0.24
C SER A 106 -4.48 -31.89 -0.64
N GLN A 107 -4.12 -30.73 -0.07
CA GLN A 107 -4.01 -29.47 -0.82
C GLN A 107 -2.84 -29.42 -1.80
N PHE A 108 -1.85 -30.29 -1.61
CA PHE A 108 -0.61 -30.30 -2.38
C PHE A 108 -0.41 -31.61 -3.16
N SER A 109 -1.39 -32.51 -3.23
CA SER A 109 -1.24 -33.83 -3.87
C SER A 109 -0.79 -33.76 -5.32
N TYR A 110 -1.19 -32.70 -6.05
CA TYR A 110 -0.85 -32.46 -7.46
C TYR A 110 0.22 -31.39 -7.65
N GLU A 111 0.85 -30.93 -6.57
CA GLU A 111 1.92 -29.93 -6.61
C GLU A 111 3.29 -30.61 -6.63
N ARG A 112 4.29 -29.91 -7.17
CA ARG A 112 5.69 -30.42 -7.19
C ARG A 112 6.21 -30.76 -5.78
N TRP A 113 5.74 -30.04 -4.78
CA TRP A 113 5.93 -30.41 -3.37
C TRP A 113 4.61 -30.92 -2.81
N ASN A 114 4.49 -32.24 -2.66
CA ASN A 114 3.31 -32.95 -2.17
C ASN A 114 3.12 -32.95 -0.64
N CYS A 115 3.61 -31.90 0.02
CA CYS A 115 3.72 -31.83 1.48
C CYS A 115 4.49 -33.02 2.12
N THR A 116 5.43 -33.64 1.38
CA THR A 116 6.34 -34.64 1.95
C THR A 116 7.36 -33.99 2.88
N MET A 117 7.57 -34.62 4.04
CA MET A 117 8.35 -34.07 5.14
C MET A 117 9.35 -35.10 5.68
N GLY A 118 10.34 -35.49 4.86
CA GLY A 118 11.40 -36.45 5.22
C GLY A 118 12.55 -35.86 6.06
N GLN A 119 13.74 -36.48 6.03
CA GLN A 119 14.93 -36.06 6.81
C GLN A 119 15.36 -34.59 6.60
N PHE A 120 15.01 -33.97 5.47
CA PHE A 120 15.35 -32.56 5.15
C PHE A 120 14.39 -31.51 5.77
N ARG A 121 13.44 -31.94 6.60
CA ARG A 121 12.41 -31.10 7.28
C ARG A 121 12.95 -29.86 8.01
N MET A 122 14.09 -30.01 8.69
CA MET A 122 14.68 -28.90 9.46
C MET A 122 15.24 -27.81 8.55
N ASN A 123 15.61 -28.15 7.32
CA ASN A 123 16.16 -27.18 6.37
C ASN A 123 15.06 -26.38 5.68
N LEU A 124 13.89 -26.99 5.43
CA LEU A 124 12.75 -26.29 4.84
C LEU A 124 12.21 -25.21 5.78
N LEU A 125 11.99 -25.53 7.05
CA LEU A 125 11.38 -24.60 8.02
C LEU A 125 12.33 -23.50 8.52
N LYS A 126 13.64 -23.75 8.42
CA LYS A 126 14.66 -22.70 8.62
C LYS A 126 14.61 -21.65 7.50
N LYS A 127 14.11 -22.02 6.31
CA LYS A 127 13.95 -21.11 5.17
C LYS A 127 12.56 -20.47 5.18
N GLY A 128 12.42 -19.30 4.55
CA GLY A 128 11.19 -18.51 4.51
C GLY A 128 10.41 -18.68 3.21
N PHE A 129 10.13 -19.92 2.81
CA PHE A 129 9.43 -20.20 1.55
C PHE A 129 7.91 -20.08 1.65
N LYS A 130 7.21 -20.05 0.51
CA LYS A 130 5.75 -20.04 0.48
C LYS A 130 5.19 -21.26 1.21
N GLU A 131 5.83 -22.41 1.05
CA GLU A 131 5.47 -23.69 1.65
C GLU A 131 5.48 -23.58 3.18
N THR A 132 6.49 -22.91 3.72
CA THR A 132 6.56 -22.64 5.16
C THR A 132 5.45 -21.72 5.65
N SER A 133 5.02 -20.76 4.83
CA SER A 133 3.92 -19.85 5.16
C SER A 133 2.59 -20.60 5.27
N PHE A 134 2.32 -21.53 4.34
CA PHE A 134 1.15 -22.38 4.37
C PHE A 134 1.19 -23.31 5.58
N LEU A 135 2.33 -23.96 5.85
CA LEU A 135 2.52 -24.82 7.02
C LEU A 135 2.17 -24.07 8.31
N HIS A 136 2.69 -22.85 8.51
CA HIS A 136 2.35 -22.04 9.69
C HIS A 136 0.87 -21.67 9.77
N GLY A 137 0.23 -21.42 8.62
CA GLY A 137 -1.20 -21.14 8.52
C GLY A 137 -2.07 -22.34 8.90
N VAL A 138 -1.93 -23.46 8.19
CA VAL A 138 -2.76 -24.67 8.39
C VAL A 138 -2.55 -25.28 9.77
N THR A 139 -1.32 -25.28 10.28
CA THR A 139 -0.99 -25.71 11.66
C THR A 139 -1.77 -24.91 12.71
N SER A 140 -1.77 -23.59 12.57
CA SER A 140 -2.46 -22.70 13.51
C SER A 140 -3.99 -22.79 13.39
N ALA A 141 -4.48 -23.08 12.19
CA ALA A 141 -5.90 -23.35 11.94
C ALA A 141 -6.32 -24.68 12.57
N GLY A 142 -5.52 -25.73 12.44
CA GLY A 142 -5.77 -27.05 13.03
C GLY A 142 -5.86 -27.01 14.55
N LEU A 143 -4.99 -26.22 15.21
CA LEU A 143 -5.11 -25.98 16.67
C LEU A 143 -6.46 -25.37 17.03
N VAL A 144 -6.84 -24.30 16.36
CA VAL A 144 -8.10 -23.61 16.68
C VAL A 144 -9.29 -24.53 16.44
N HIS A 145 -9.26 -25.29 15.35
CA HIS A 145 -10.34 -26.19 14.95
C HIS A 145 -10.49 -27.37 15.93
N ALA A 146 -9.39 -28.06 16.25
CA ALA A 146 -9.40 -29.19 17.17
C ALA A 146 -9.79 -28.76 18.60
N PHE A 147 -9.22 -27.67 19.12
CA PHE A 147 -9.54 -27.22 20.49
C PHE A 147 -10.97 -26.69 20.61
N ALA A 148 -11.49 -26.00 19.61
CA ALA A 148 -12.87 -25.53 19.63
C ALA A 148 -13.87 -26.71 19.62
N ARG A 149 -13.59 -27.76 18.84
CA ARG A 149 -14.40 -29.00 18.81
C ARG A 149 -14.22 -29.89 20.04
N ALA A 150 -13.03 -29.91 20.64
CA ALA A 150 -12.80 -30.68 21.85
C ALA A 150 -13.60 -30.12 23.04
N CYS A 151 -13.72 -28.80 23.13
CA CYS A 151 -14.56 -28.14 24.13
C CYS A 151 -16.05 -28.44 23.96
N SER A 152 -16.57 -28.40 22.73
CA SER A 152 -17.99 -28.72 22.48
C SER A 152 -18.31 -30.20 22.71
N ARG A 153 -17.31 -31.08 22.66
CA ARG A 153 -17.45 -32.51 22.96
C ARG A 153 -17.18 -32.88 24.42
N GLY A 154 -16.88 -31.91 25.29
CA GLY A 154 -16.53 -32.16 26.69
C GLY A 154 -15.21 -32.94 26.89
N ARG A 155 -14.32 -32.97 25.89
CA ARG A 155 -13.03 -33.67 26.00
C ARG A 155 -11.99 -32.92 26.82
N ILE A 156 -12.19 -31.62 27.04
CA ILE A 156 -11.31 -30.76 27.83
C ILE A 156 -12.10 -30.23 29.02
N ASP A 157 -11.62 -30.49 30.23
CA ASP A 157 -12.24 -30.13 31.50
C ASP A 157 -12.45 -28.61 31.68
N ARG A 158 -11.59 -27.77 31.10
CA ARG A 158 -11.55 -26.32 31.35
C ARG A 158 -12.40 -25.48 30.38
N CYS A 159 -13.13 -26.12 29.48
CA CYS A 159 -14.02 -25.40 28.56
C CYS A 159 -15.31 -26.17 28.30
N THR A 160 -16.39 -25.42 28.12
CA THR A 160 -17.69 -25.93 27.68
C THR A 160 -17.95 -25.51 26.24
N CYS A 161 -19.05 -25.95 25.62
CA CYS A 161 -19.46 -25.39 24.34
C CYS A 161 -19.79 -23.90 24.42
N ASP A 162 -19.80 -23.27 23.24
CA ASP A 162 -20.29 -21.90 23.12
C ASP A 162 -21.81 -21.88 23.15
N GLU A 163 -22.37 -21.57 24.32
CA GLU A 163 -23.80 -21.36 24.54
C GLU A 163 -24.23 -19.91 24.24
N SER A 164 -23.35 -19.05 23.71
CA SER A 164 -23.65 -17.62 23.59
C SER A 164 -24.96 -17.36 22.83
N PHE A 165 -25.97 -17.03 23.63
CA PHE A 165 -27.32 -16.68 23.24
C PHE A 165 -27.28 -15.33 22.54
N ASN A 166 -27.86 -15.25 21.35
CA ASN A 166 -28.00 -13.98 20.62
C ASN A 166 -29.49 -13.64 20.51
N GLU A 167 -29.97 -12.86 21.47
CA GLU A 167 -31.37 -12.47 21.68
C GLU A 167 -32.02 -11.87 20.42
N LYS A 168 -31.25 -11.18 19.58
CA LYS A 168 -31.74 -10.49 18.37
C LYS A 168 -32.06 -11.39 17.17
N LYS A 169 -31.83 -12.71 17.24
CA LYS A 169 -32.01 -13.62 16.09
C LYS A 169 -33.10 -14.67 16.24
N ASN A 170 -33.80 -14.75 17.37
CA ASN A 170 -34.97 -15.64 17.47
C ASN A 170 -36.11 -15.08 16.62
N LYS A 171 -36.31 -15.65 15.43
CA LYS A 171 -37.58 -15.55 14.71
C LYS A 171 -38.47 -16.69 15.17
N GLU A 172 -39.79 -16.49 15.14
CA GLU A 172 -40.80 -17.45 15.64
C GLU A 172 -40.60 -18.90 15.16
N THR A 173 -39.98 -19.12 13.99
CA THR A 173 -39.74 -20.43 13.38
C THR A 173 -38.45 -21.16 13.80
N TRP A 174 -37.51 -20.51 14.52
CA TRP A 174 -36.28 -21.18 14.95
C TRP A 174 -35.70 -20.64 16.25
N ARG A 175 -35.21 -21.55 17.09
CA ARG A 175 -34.66 -21.26 18.42
C ARG A 175 -33.15 -21.43 18.43
N TRP A 176 -32.43 -20.47 19.02
CA TRP A 176 -31.01 -20.64 19.30
C TRP A 176 -30.84 -21.63 20.46
N GLY A 177 -30.13 -22.74 20.21
CA GLY A 177 -29.95 -23.80 21.19
C GLY A 177 -29.04 -24.90 20.64
N GLY A 178 -28.35 -25.61 21.54
CA GLY A 178 -27.39 -26.64 21.17
C GLY A 178 -25.94 -26.25 21.46
N CYS A 179 -25.07 -27.26 21.44
CA CYS A 179 -23.68 -27.15 21.90
C CYS A 179 -22.76 -26.74 20.74
N GLY A 180 -22.49 -25.44 20.62
CA GLY A 180 -21.66 -24.86 19.56
C GLY A 180 -20.15 -25.02 19.80
N ASP A 181 -19.37 -25.04 18.71
CA ASP A 181 -17.90 -25.11 18.79
C ASP A 181 -17.30 -23.86 19.46
N ASN A 182 -16.49 -24.04 20.51
CA ASN A 182 -15.96 -22.94 21.31
C ASN A 182 -14.75 -22.26 20.66
N ILE A 183 -15.02 -21.45 19.62
CA ILE A 183 -14.00 -20.75 18.86
C ILE A 183 -13.18 -19.79 19.73
N LYS A 184 -13.82 -19.15 20.72
CA LYS A 184 -13.16 -18.17 21.60
C LYS A 184 -12.06 -18.85 22.41
N PHE A 185 -12.36 -20.02 22.97
CA PHE A 185 -11.38 -20.84 23.67
C PHE A 185 -10.29 -21.33 22.72
N GLY A 186 -10.65 -21.94 21.58
CA GLY A 186 -9.69 -22.45 20.61
C GLY A 186 -8.67 -21.40 20.15
N GLN A 187 -9.13 -20.17 19.88
CA GLN A 187 -8.25 -19.06 19.51
C GLN A 187 -7.40 -18.55 20.67
N LYS A 188 -7.96 -18.45 21.88
CA LYS A 188 -7.23 -18.02 23.08
C LYS A 188 -6.10 -19.02 23.37
N PHE A 189 -6.43 -20.31 23.42
CA PHE A 189 -5.45 -21.37 23.62
C PHE A 189 -4.36 -21.33 22.55
N SER A 190 -4.72 -21.35 21.27
CA SER A 190 -3.76 -21.38 20.15
C SER A 190 -2.78 -20.19 20.18
N ARG A 191 -3.27 -18.97 20.46
CA ARG A 191 -2.38 -17.79 20.57
C ARG A 191 -1.40 -17.91 21.74
N HIS A 192 -1.84 -18.40 22.89
CA HIS A 192 -0.97 -18.59 24.05
C HIS A 192 0.04 -19.71 23.81
N PHE A 193 -0.42 -20.83 23.25
CA PHE A 193 0.39 -21.99 22.89
C PHE A 193 1.52 -21.63 21.91
N LEU A 194 1.20 -20.89 20.84
CA LEU A 194 2.17 -20.46 19.83
C LEU A 194 3.08 -19.32 20.32
N LYS A 195 2.61 -18.46 21.25
CA LYS A 195 3.45 -17.40 21.87
C LYS A 195 4.45 -17.97 22.87
N ALA A 196 4.09 -19.01 23.60
CA ALA A 196 4.97 -19.66 24.58
C ALA A 196 6.19 -20.34 23.95
N SER A 197 6.17 -20.58 22.64
CA SER A 197 7.28 -21.09 21.86
C SER A 197 8.35 -20.04 21.51
N LYS A 198 8.12 -18.75 21.81
CA LYS A 198 8.97 -17.65 21.33
C LYS A 198 10.00 -17.23 22.37
N ARG A 199 11.29 -17.36 22.04
CA ARG A 199 12.32 -16.42 22.51
C ARG A 199 12.11 -15.10 21.77
N SER A 200 12.34 -13.99 22.46
CA SER A 200 12.06 -12.62 22.01
C SER A 200 13.00 -12.16 20.87
N GLY A 201 12.97 -12.83 19.72
CA GLY A 201 13.64 -12.37 18.49
C GLY A 201 12.74 -11.40 17.72
N GLN A 202 13.27 -10.23 17.35
CA GLN A 202 12.58 -9.25 16.49
C GLN A 202 12.78 -9.54 14.99
N ASP A 203 13.44 -10.65 14.64
CA ASP A 203 13.81 -11.03 13.28
C ASP A 203 12.61 -11.09 12.33
N LEU A 204 12.85 -10.74 11.07
CA LEU A 204 11.80 -10.71 10.03
C LEU A 204 11.06 -12.05 9.92
N LYS A 205 11.79 -13.17 9.95
CA LYS A 205 11.21 -14.53 9.93
C LYS A 205 10.21 -14.71 11.07
N ALA A 206 10.57 -14.31 12.29
CA ALA A 206 9.69 -14.42 13.45
C ALA A 206 8.44 -13.53 13.37
N LYS A 207 8.50 -12.42 12.62
CA LYS A 207 7.35 -11.56 12.30
C LYS A 207 6.46 -12.21 11.22
N VAL A 208 7.05 -12.74 10.15
CA VAL A 208 6.35 -13.41 9.06
C VAL A 208 5.62 -14.66 9.57
N ASP A 209 6.30 -15.53 10.32
CA ASP A 209 5.69 -16.74 10.88
C ASP A 209 4.53 -16.39 11.83
N ARG A 210 4.67 -15.32 12.62
CA ARG A 210 3.61 -14.81 13.48
C ARG A 210 2.41 -14.31 12.68
N HIS A 211 2.64 -13.62 11.57
CA HIS A 211 1.58 -13.18 10.68
C HIS A 211 0.83 -14.38 10.10
N ASN A 212 1.55 -15.35 9.54
CA ASN A 212 0.96 -16.52 8.90
C ASN A 212 0.14 -17.37 9.88
N SER A 213 0.62 -17.57 11.10
CA SER A 213 -0.18 -18.23 12.15
C SER A 213 -1.40 -17.42 12.58
N ASN A 214 -1.34 -16.08 12.57
CA ASN A 214 -2.51 -15.27 12.86
C ASN A 214 -3.56 -15.32 11.73
N VAL A 215 -3.11 -15.47 10.48
CA VAL A 215 -3.99 -15.66 9.32
C VAL A 215 -4.77 -16.96 9.46
N GLY A 216 -4.11 -18.08 9.77
CA GLY A 216 -4.78 -19.36 10.01
C GLY A 216 -5.81 -19.29 11.14
N ILE A 217 -5.43 -18.76 12.30
CA ILE A 217 -6.34 -18.55 13.45
C ILE A 217 -7.59 -17.71 13.08
N ARG A 218 -7.43 -16.74 12.18
CA ARG A 218 -8.51 -15.86 11.73
C ARG A 218 -9.47 -16.57 10.78
N ILE A 219 -8.94 -17.30 9.79
CA ILE A 219 -9.75 -18.00 8.78
C ILE A 219 -10.74 -18.97 9.43
N VAL A 220 -10.32 -19.71 10.45
CA VAL A 220 -11.19 -20.65 11.17
C VAL A 220 -12.41 -19.94 11.79
N ARG A 221 -12.23 -18.73 12.33
CA ARG A 221 -13.32 -17.92 12.88
C ARG A 221 -14.23 -17.39 11.79
N ASP A 222 -13.65 -16.88 10.70
CA ASP A 222 -14.39 -16.25 9.61
C ASP A 222 -15.22 -17.26 8.80
N ARG A 223 -14.92 -18.56 8.93
CA ARG A 223 -15.61 -19.68 8.26
C ARG A 223 -16.51 -20.50 9.20
N MET A 224 -16.87 -19.98 10.37
CA MET A 224 -17.92 -20.59 11.19
C MET A 224 -19.29 -20.43 10.52
N LYS A 225 -20.03 -21.52 10.40
CA LYS A 225 -21.37 -21.55 9.83
C LYS A 225 -22.41 -21.76 10.94
N THR A 226 -23.61 -21.24 10.74
CA THR A 226 -24.76 -21.58 11.59
C THR A 226 -25.36 -22.87 11.06
N THR A 227 -25.41 -23.90 11.89
CA THR A 227 -26.00 -25.20 11.58
C THR A 227 -27.29 -25.33 12.35
N CYS A 228 -28.33 -25.82 11.68
CA CYS A 228 -29.66 -25.96 12.27
C CYS A 228 -30.16 -27.39 12.11
N LYS A 229 -30.73 -27.95 13.17
CA LYS A 229 -31.46 -29.22 13.14
C LYS A 229 -32.95 -28.94 13.15
N CYS A 230 -33.66 -29.48 12.17
CA CYS A 230 -35.10 -29.43 12.08
C CYS A 230 -35.74 -30.44 13.04
N HIS A 231 -36.86 -30.05 13.63
CA HIS A 231 -37.72 -30.84 14.49
C HIS A 231 -39.15 -30.74 13.97
N GLY A 232 -39.83 -31.89 13.88
CA GLY A 232 -41.22 -32.02 13.46
C GLY A 232 -41.57 -33.48 13.19
N VAL A 233 -42.87 -33.79 13.15
CA VAL A 233 -43.38 -35.13 12.88
C VAL A 233 -43.04 -35.49 11.43
N SER A 234 -42.50 -36.69 11.18
CA SER A 234 -42.16 -37.19 9.84
C SER A 234 -41.19 -36.32 9.02
N ALA A 235 -40.12 -35.81 9.62
CA ALA A 235 -39.10 -34.96 8.98
C ALA A 235 -39.59 -33.58 8.47
N THR A 236 -40.75 -33.13 8.93
CA THR A 236 -41.19 -31.74 8.73
C THR A 236 -40.31 -30.78 9.54
N CYS A 237 -39.95 -29.61 8.99
CA CYS A 237 -39.10 -28.61 9.66
C CYS A 237 -39.95 -27.47 10.26
N THR A 238 -40.92 -27.81 11.11
CA THR A 238 -41.83 -26.82 11.72
C THR A 238 -41.11 -25.96 12.77
N VAL A 239 -40.17 -26.55 13.52
CA VAL A 239 -39.25 -25.84 14.42
C VAL A 239 -37.83 -26.27 14.10
N LYS A 240 -36.86 -25.35 14.14
CA LYS A 240 -35.44 -25.75 14.05
C LYS A 240 -34.60 -25.14 15.17
N THR A 241 -33.64 -25.92 15.64
CA THR A 241 -32.69 -25.56 16.69
C THR A 241 -31.34 -25.30 16.05
N CYS A 242 -30.77 -24.11 16.23
CA CYS A 242 -29.55 -23.68 15.55
C CYS A 242 -28.40 -23.37 16.52
N TRP A 243 -27.18 -23.78 16.16
CA TRP A 243 -25.93 -23.47 16.86
C TRP A 243 -24.83 -23.09 15.86
N ARG A 244 -23.68 -22.59 16.35
CA ARG A 244 -22.51 -22.32 15.51
C ARG A 244 -21.58 -23.52 15.47
N GLN A 245 -21.22 -23.93 14.27
CA GLN A 245 -20.30 -25.03 14.04
C GLN A 245 -19.18 -24.62 13.10
N LEU A 246 -18.00 -25.20 13.31
CA LEU A 246 -16.87 -25.02 12.42
C LEU A 246 -17.11 -25.75 11.10
N ALA A 247 -16.82 -25.05 10.00
CA ALA A 247 -16.80 -25.65 8.67
C ALA A 247 -15.87 -26.89 8.63
N PRO A 248 -16.10 -27.81 7.68
CA PRO A 248 -15.15 -28.86 7.35
C PRO A 248 -13.75 -28.29 7.17
N PHE A 249 -12.73 -28.99 7.67
CA PHE A 249 -11.37 -28.46 7.66
C PHE A 249 -10.81 -28.30 6.23
N HIS A 250 -11.29 -29.10 5.29
CA HIS A 250 -10.97 -28.95 3.87
C HIS A 250 -11.34 -27.58 3.27
N GLU A 251 -12.48 -26.99 3.68
CA GLU A 251 -12.83 -25.63 3.24
C GLU A 251 -11.83 -24.58 3.77
N ILE A 252 -11.27 -24.82 4.96
CA ILE A 252 -10.23 -23.96 5.55
C ILE A 252 -8.93 -24.14 4.78
N GLY A 253 -8.60 -25.39 4.39
CA GLY A 253 -7.50 -25.73 3.51
C GLY A 253 -7.56 -25.00 2.18
N ASN A 254 -8.70 -25.02 1.49
CA ASN A 254 -8.90 -24.33 0.20
C ASN A 254 -8.63 -22.82 0.30
N VAL A 255 -9.13 -22.17 1.37
CA VAL A 255 -8.89 -20.74 1.61
C VAL A 255 -7.43 -20.45 1.94
N LEU A 256 -6.76 -21.34 2.66
CA LEU A 256 -5.33 -21.21 2.94
C LEU A 256 -4.48 -21.43 1.68
N LYS A 257 -4.89 -22.33 0.79
CA LYS A 257 -4.24 -22.61 -0.49
C LYS A 257 -4.35 -21.41 -1.44
N ASP A 258 -5.53 -20.80 -1.55
CA ASP A 258 -5.71 -19.53 -2.28
C ASP A 258 -4.78 -18.42 -1.75
N LYS A 259 -4.64 -18.30 -0.42
CA LYS A 259 -3.71 -17.33 0.18
C LYS A 259 -2.24 -17.66 -0.08
N TYR A 260 -1.91 -18.94 -0.16
CA TYR A 260 -0.57 -19.42 -0.48
C TYR A 260 -0.18 -19.07 -1.93
N GLU A 261 -1.10 -19.27 -2.88
CA GLU A 261 -0.85 -18.92 -4.29
C GLU A 261 -0.58 -17.42 -4.44
N ASN A 262 -1.42 -16.61 -3.78
CA ASN A 262 -1.33 -15.16 -3.75
C ASN A 262 -0.31 -14.60 -2.72
N ALA A 263 0.57 -15.42 -2.15
CA ALA A 263 1.49 -14.98 -1.10
C ALA A 263 2.61 -14.07 -1.65
N TYR A 264 2.84 -12.94 -0.99
CA TYR A 264 3.89 -11.98 -1.33
C TYR A 264 5.20 -12.30 -0.59
N LYS A 265 6.33 -12.23 -1.31
CA LYS A 265 7.66 -12.35 -0.71
C LYS A 265 8.01 -11.05 0.03
N VAL A 266 8.44 -11.17 1.28
CA VAL A 266 8.90 -10.04 2.09
C VAL A 266 10.42 -10.14 2.25
N LEU A 267 11.14 -9.05 1.98
CA LEU A 267 12.59 -8.98 2.14
C LEU A 267 12.96 -8.23 3.43
N SER A 268 14.00 -8.72 4.10
CA SER A 268 14.64 -7.98 5.20
C SER A 268 15.50 -6.89 4.59
N THR A 269 15.45 -5.69 5.16
CA THR A 269 16.14 -4.49 4.68
C THR A 269 17.64 -4.68 4.47
N LEU A 270 18.25 -5.71 5.08
CA LEU A 270 19.67 -6.06 4.96
C LEU A 270 20.10 -6.75 3.65
N LEU A 271 19.17 -7.27 2.82
CA LEU A 271 19.50 -8.07 1.62
C LEU A 271 19.21 -7.35 0.28
N LEU A 272 18.91 -6.06 0.30
CA LEU A 272 18.55 -5.29 -0.91
C LEU A 272 19.75 -4.82 -1.76
N LEU A 273 20.94 -5.39 -1.58
CA LEU A 273 22.16 -5.01 -2.32
C LEU A 273 22.55 -5.94 -3.48
N SER A 274 21.77 -6.97 -3.83
CA SER A 274 22.05 -7.71 -5.06
C SER A 274 20.80 -8.26 -5.76
N GLN A 275 20.63 -7.80 -7.00
CA GLN A 275 19.86 -8.38 -8.11
C GLN A 275 18.50 -7.75 -8.48
N PRO A 276 18.20 -7.68 -9.80
CA PRO A 276 17.18 -6.80 -10.37
C PRO A 276 15.79 -7.43 -10.30
N PHE A 277 14.79 -6.59 -10.01
CA PHE A 277 13.39 -6.97 -9.90
C PHE A 277 12.76 -6.88 -11.29
N ASN A 278 12.48 -8.03 -11.92
CA ASN A 278 11.64 -8.07 -13.10
C ASN A 278 10.17 -7.98 -12.65
N SER A 279 9.45 -7.03 -13.24
CA SER A 279 8.12 -6.56 -12.81
C SER A 279 7.05 -7.64 -12.97
N GLN A 280 6.30 -7.91 -11.90
CA GLN A 280 5.06 -8.68 -11.96
C GLN A 280 3.87 -7.76 -12.23
N GLN A 281 3.12 -8.08 -13.28
CA GLN A 281 1.70 -7.72 -13.39
C GLN A 281 0.89 -8.44 -12.30
N GLY A 282 0.12 -7.69 -11.52
CA GLY A 282 -0.81 -8.29 -10.55
C GLY A 282 -1.57 -7.29 -9.66
N LYS A 283 -2.84 -7.06 -10.03
CA LYS A 283 -3.91 -6.29 -9.36
C LYS A 283 -3.79 -4.75 -9.46
N LYS A 284 -4.65 -4.18 -10.31
CA LYS A 284 -4.91 -2.74 -10.47
C LYS A 284 -5.16 -2.09 -9.10
N ASN A 285 -4.12 -1.51 -8.50
CA ASN A 285 -4.32 -0.37 -7.63
C ASN A 285 -5.12 0.63 -8.48
N ARG A 286 -6.32 1.02 -8.06
CA ARG A 286 -6.99 2.20 -8.61
C ARG A 286 -6.56 3.37 -7.75
N VAL A 287 -6.01 4.43 -8.35
CA VAL A 287 -5.72 5.69 -7.66
C VAL A 287 -7.12 6.17 -7.31
N ARG A 288 -7.44 6.20 -6.01
CA ARG A 288 -8.77 6.56 -5.57
C ARG A 288 -8.97 8.06 -5.82
N GLY A 289 -9.63 8.40 -6.92
CA GLY A 289 -10.43 9.63 -7.02
C GLY A 289 -9.69 10.96 -7.22
N ILE A 290 -8.52 10.99 -7.86
CA ILE A 290 -7.84 12.24 -8.25
C ILE A 290 -8.21 12.59 -9.70
N LYS A 291 -9.48 12.90 -9.94
CA LYS A 291 -9.95 13.25 -11.30
C LYS A 291 -9.90 14.75 -11.60
N TRP A 292 -9.67 15.58 -10.59
CA TRP A 292 -9.77 17.04 -10.69
C TRP A 292 -8.65 17.68 -11.51
N TRP A 293 -7.50 17.02 -11.69
CA TRP A 293 -6.40 17.53 -12.53
C TRP A 293 -6.81 17.76 -13.99
N SER A 294 -7.80 17.00 -14.48
CA SER A 294 -8.33 17.16 -15.85
C SER A 294 -8.87 18.56 -16.13
N LEU A 295 -9.30 19.30 -15.09
CA LEU A 295 -9.77 20.68 -15.20
C LEU A 295 -8.72 21.62 -15.84
N GLY A 296 -7.42 21.29 -15.73
CA GLY A 296 -6.34 22.07 -16.34
C GLY A 296 -6.21 21.89 -17.87
N LEU A 297 -6.71 20.78 -18.41
CA LEU A 297 -6.58 20.41 -19.82
C LEU A 297 -7.90 20.54 -20.58
N THR A 298 -9.00 20.03 -20.02
CA THR A 298 -10.32 20.08 -20.64
C THR A 298 -11.07 21.38 -20.34
N GLY A 299 -10.56 22.18 -19.39
CA GLY A 299 -11.27 23.34 -18.85
C GLY A 299 -12.47 22.94 -18.00
N LEU A 300 -13.29 23.92 -17.61
CA LEU A 300 -14.52 23.67 -16.86
C LEU A 300 -15.64 23.28 -17.84
N LEU A 301 -16.28 22.13 -17.60
CA LEU A 301 -17.45 21.74 -18.40
C LEU A 301 -18.58 22.76 -18.17
N PRO A 302 -19.07 23.45 -19.21
CA PRO A 302 -20.21 24.35 -19.05
C PRO A 302 -21.46 23.52 -18.68
N ALA A 303 -22.34 24.08 -17.85
CA ALA A 303 -23.68 23.52 -17.75
C ALA A 303 -24.32 23.61 -19.14
N LYS A 304 -24.94 22.54 -19.64
CA LYS A 304 -25.83 22.65 -20.81
C LYS A 304 -26.96 23.62 -20.43
N VAL A 305 -26.77 24.90 -20.74
CA VAL A 305 -27.86 25.86 -20.74
C VAL A 305 -28.56 25.67 -22.07
N HIS A 306 -29.74 25.07 -22.06
CA HIS A 306 -30.67 25.17 -23.18
C HIS A 306 -31.20 26.60 -23.24
N THR A 307 -30.40 27.54 -23.77
CA THR A 307 -30.94 28.83 -24.22
C THR A 307 -30.13 29.31 -25.42
N ASN A 308 -30.82 29.53 -26.53
CA ASN A 308 -30.36 30.28 -27.69
C ASN A 308 -29.65 31.55 -27.21
N SER A 309 -28.33 31.59 -27.27
CA SER A 309 -27.53 32.74 -26.81
C SER A 309 -26.51 33.11 -27.87
N VAL A 310 -27.04 33.57 -29.00
CA VAL A 310 -26.31 34.32 -30.03
C VAL A 310 -26.22 35.82 -29.65
N LEU A 311 -26.84 36.26 -28.54
CA LEU A 311 -27.07 37.69 -28.27
C LEU A 311 -26.45 38.27 -26.98
N ASN A 312 -25.60 37.57 -26.22
CA ASN A 312 -24.94 38.22 -25.09
C ASN A 312 -23.59 37.58 -24.68
N PRO A 313 -22.44 38.17 -25.08
CA PRO A 313 -21.11 37.68 -24.69
C PRO A 313 -20.75 37.96 -23.21
N SER A 314 -21.60 38.67 -22.47
CA SER A 314 -21.35 39.11 -21.09
C SER A 314 -22.15 38.33 -20.03
N ALA A 315 -22.90 37.29 -20.41
CA ALA A 315 -23.64 36.49 -19.45
C ALA A 315 -22.66 35.69 -18.56
N PRO A 316 -22.70 35.80 -17.22
CA PRO A 316 -21.79 35.06 -16.35
C PRO A 316 -22.02 33.56 -16.56
N MET A 317 -21.01 32.88 -17.09
CA MET A 317 -21.04 31.45 -17.35
C MET A 317 -21.26 30.71 -16.03
N TYR A 318 -22.47 30.17 -15.82
CA TYR A 318 -22.79 29.42 -14.62
C TYR A 318 -22.08 28.07 -14.65
N ILE A 319 -20.97 27.96 -13.91
CA ILE A 319 -20.22 26.73 -13.76
C ILE A 319 -20.90 25.88 -12.69
N ASN A 320 -21.53 24.77 -13.08
CA ASN A 320 -22.11 23.82 -12.13
C ASN A 320 -21.01 22.91 -11.55
N PRO A 321 -20.67 22.99 -10.24
CA PRO A 321 -19.64 22.14 -9.63
C PRO A 321 -20.02 20.65 -9.63
N SER A 322 -21.28 20.32 -9.87
CA SER A 322 -21.77 18.94 -9.92
C SER A 322 -21.38 18.17 -11.16
N LEU A 323 -21.10 18.90 -12.26
CA LEU A 323 -20.68 18.33 -13.53
C LEU A 323 -19.15 18.16 -13.62
N GLN A 324 -18.41 18.73 -12.66
CA GLN A 324 -16.95 18.67 -12.64
C GLN A 324 -16.45 17.36 -11.98
N PRO A 325 -15.25 16.88 -12.36
CA PRO A 325 -14.62 15.65 -11.85
C PRO A 325 -14.06 15.80 -10.42
N LEU A 326 -14.91 16.26 -9.50
CA LEU A 326 -14.61 16.54 -8.11
C LEU A 326 -15.24 15.53 -7.17
N THR A 327 -14.56 15.22 -6.07
CA THR A 327 -15.15 14.43 -4.98
C THR A 327 -16.27 15.22 -4.27
N ARG A 328 -17.17 14.52 -3.57
CA ARG A 328 -18.27 15.16 -2.80
C ARG A 328 -17.77 16.23 -1.82
N LYS A 329 -16.59 16.03 -1.20
CA LYS A 329 -16.02 16.99 -0.25
C LYS A 329 -15.40 18.20 -0.97
N GLN A 330 -14.64 17.96 -2.04
CA GLN A 330 -14.12 19.04 -2.90
C GLN A 330 -15.27 19.89 -3.44
N ARG A 331 -16.32 19.27 -3.97
CA ARG A 331 -17.52 19.96 -4.47
C ARG A 331 -18.14 20.89 -3.43
N ARG A 332 -18.31 20.42 -2.19
CA ARG A 332 -18.82 21.26 -1.09
C ARG A 332 -17.93 22.46 -0.81
N LEU A 333 -16.60 22.28 -0.89
CA LEU A 333 -15.64 23.35 -0.62
C LEU A 333 -15.70 24.45 -1.69
N VAL A 334 -15.73 24.09 -2.98
CA VAL A 334 -15.89 25.06 -4.08
C VAL A 334 -17.28 25.69 -4.10
N THR A 335 -18.35 24.97 -3.71
CA THR A 335 -19.68 25.57 -3.58
C THR A 335 -19.75 26.58 -2.42
N LYS A 336 -19.03 26.32 -1.31
CA LYS A 336 -18.96 27.26 -0.17
C LYS A 336 -18.18 28.53 -0.51
N ASN A 337 -17.24 28.46 -1.45
CA ASN A 337 -16.38 29.58 -1.85
C ASN A 337 -16.55 29.86 -3.36
N PRO A 338 -17.61 30.60 -3.77
CA PRO A 338 -17.83 30.95 -5.18
C PRO A 338 -16.61 31.63 -5.80
N GLY A 339 -16.29 31.29 -7.06
CA GLY A 339 -15.10 31.77 -7.77
C GLY A 339 -13.87 30.87 -7.63
N THR A 340 -13.74 30.10 -6.54
CA THR A 340 -12.56 29.23 -6.34
C THR A 340 -12.43 28.11 -7.36
N ILE A 341 -13.52 27.69 -8.01
CA ILE A 341 -13.48 26.63 -9.02
C ILE A 341 -12.71 27.06 -10.28
N LEU A 342 -12.80 28.33 -10.64
CA LEU A 342 -12.03 28.92 -11.75
C LEU A 342 -10.55 29.02 -11.38
N ALA A 343 -10.26 29.45 -10.16
CA ALA A 343 -8.90 29.50 -9.62
C ALA A 343 -8.24 28.09 -9.56
N VAL A 344 -9.02 27.05 -9.22
CA VAL A 344 -8.57 25.66 -9.22
C VAL A 344 -8.26 25.18 -10.64
N ALA A 345 -9.11 25.46 -11.62
CA ALA A 345 -8.85 25.09 -13.01
C ALA A 345 -7.60 25.79 -13.56
N LYS A 346 -7.46 27.11 -13.29
CA LYS A 346 -6.25 27.89 -13.62
C LYS A 346 -5.01 27.29 -12.95
N GLY A 347 -5.09 26.95 -11.66
CA GLY A 347 -3.98 26.36 -10.91
C GLY A 347 -3.58 24.98 -11.41
N ALA A 348 -4.56 24.13 -11.78
CA ALA A 348 -4.28 22.82 -12.38
C ALA A 348 -3.51 22.97 -13.70
N LYS A 349 -3.92 23.91 -14.57
CA LYS A 349 -3.23 24.21 -15.82
C LYS A 349 -1.81 24.71 -15.59
N VAL A 350 -1.65 25.69 -14.70
CA VAL A 350 -0.34 26.24 -14.31
C VAL A 350 0.60 25.14 -13.79
N ALA A 351 0.10 24.20 -12.99
CA ALA A 351 0.90 23.08 -12.49
C ALA A 351 1.38 22.15 -13.62
N ILE A 352 0.51 21.85 -14.58
CA ILE A 352 0.81 20.98 -15.72
C ILE A 352 1.85 21.64 -16.63
N ASP A 353 1.62 22.90 -17.01
CA ASP A 353 2.51 23.66 -17.89
C ASP A 353 3.89 23.84 -17.25
N GLU A 354 3.95 24.13 -15.95
CA GLU A 354 5.23 24.22 -15.24
C GLU A 354 5.91 22.87 -15.04
N CYS A 355 5.16 21.78 -14.84
CA CYS A 355 5.76 20.45 -14.78
C CYS A 355 6.44 20.08 -16.11
N ALA A 356 5.76 20.30 -17.24
CA ALA A 356 6.34 20.12 -18.56
C ALA A 356 7.55 21.04 -18.79
N TYR A 357 7.47 22.30 -18.36
CA TYR A 357 8.57 23.26 -18.49
C TYR A 357 9.81 22.84 -17.70
N GLN A 358 9.65 22.46 -16.42
CA GLN A 358 10.76 22.08 -15.54
C GLN A 358 11.44 20.77 -15.97
N PHE A 359 10.69 19.87 -16.62
CA PHE A 359 11.18 18.55 -17.04
C PHE A 359 11.48 18.43 -18.54
N LYS A 360 11.37 19.51 -19.32
CA LYS A 360 11.60 19.53 -20.77
C LYS A 360 12.93 18.88 -21.19
N ASN A 361 13.99 19.07 -20.39
CA ASN A 361 15.35 18.57 -20.63
C ASN A 361 15.71 17.38 -19.71
N ARG A 362 14.72 16.63 -19.19
CA ARG A 362 14.92 15.38 -18.45
C ARG A 362 14.33 14.21 -19.21
N ARG A 363 14.84 12.98 -19.02
CA ARG A 363 14.32 11.76 -19.69
C ARG A 363 12.82 11.57 -19.51
N TRP A 364 12.32 11.83 -18.31
CA TRP A 364 10.91 12.01 -18.05
C TRP A 364 10.56 13.49 -18.22
N ASN A 365 9.68 13.82 -19.16
CA ASN A 365 9.32 15.18 -19.56
C ASN A 365 7.90 15.59 -19.10
N CYS A 366 7.41 14.99 -18.01
CA CYS A 366 6.05 15.18 -17.51
C CYS A 366 4.97 14.93 -18.58
N PRO A 367 4.85 13.71 -19.13
CA PRO A 367 3.84 13.39 -20.13
C PRO A 367 2.43 13.55 -19.55
N THR A 368 1.58 14.25 -20.29
CA THR A 368 0.16 14.43 -19.97
C THR A 368 -0.71 13.80 -21.05
N ASP A 369 -1.82 13.20 -20.63
CA ASP A 369 -2.83 12.62 -21.53
C ASP A 369 -4.24 13.10 -21.14
N ASP A 370 -4.96 13.65 -22.11
CA ASP A 370 -6.32 14.15 -21.97
C ASP A 370 -7.36 13.01 -22.01
N LYS A 371 -6.97 11.83 -22.50
CA LYS A 371 -7.88 10.70 -22.74
C LYS A 371 -7.97 9.72 -21.57
N GLU A 372 -6.99 9.70 -20.67
CA GLU A 372 -6.99 8.82 -19.50
C GLU A 372 -7.73 9.46 -18.30
N ASP A 373 -8.27 8.61 -17.41
CA ASP A 373 -8.94 9.02 -16.16
C ASP A 373 -8.04 9.89 -15.23
N ASN A 374 -6.70 9.81 -15.40
CA ASN A 374 -5.70 10.57 -14.67
C ASN A 374 -4.76 11.26 -15.67
N VAL A 375 -4.58 12.58 -15.54
CA VAL A 375 -3.75 13.42 -16.43
C VAL A 375 -2.30 12.95 -16.55
N PHE A 376 -1.68 12.57 -15.43
CA PHE A 376 -0.28 12.11 -15.38
C PHE A 376 -0.15 10.59 -15.56
N GLY A 377 -1.23 9.90 -15.95
CA GLY A 377 -1.24 8.46 -16.21
C GLY A 377 -0.97 7.61 -14.96
N LYS A 378 -0.26 6.48 -15.17
CA LYS A 378 -0.03 5.47 -14.13
C LYS A 378 1.20 5.71 -13.26
N ILE A 379 2.04 6.71 -13.55
CA ILE A 379 3.22 7.00 -12.70
C ILE A 379 2.82 7.32 -11.25
N LEU A 380 1.62 7.86 -11.06
CA LEU A 380 1.01 8.15 -9.76
C LEU A 380 0.80 6.89 -8.89
N TYR A 381 0.81 5.70 -9.50
CA TYR A 381 0.78 4.42 -8.80
C TYR A 381 2.10 4.02 -8.18
N ASP A 382 3.17 4.75 -8.47
CA ASP A 382 4.51 4.52 -7.97
C ASP A 382 4.94 5.69 -7.08
N GLY A 383 5.51 5.39 -5.92
CA GLY A 383 6.04 6.35 -4.95
C GLY A 383 7.44 6.85 -5.31
N CYS A 384 7.64 7.21 -6.57
CA CYS A 384 8.91 7.68 -7.13
C CYS A 384 9.10 9.20 -6.95
N ARG A 385 10.29 9.70 -7.32
CA ARG A 385 10.62 11.14 -7.21
C ARG A 385 9.72 12.02 -8.06
N GLU A 386 9.36 11.55 -9.25
CA GLU A 386 8.53 12.28 -10.21
C GLU A 386 7.12 12.48 -9.65
N THR A 387 6.55 11.43 -9.04
CA THR A 387 5.28 11.52 -8.31
C THR A 387 5.37 12.52 -7.16
N ALA A 388 6.45 12.52 -6.38
CA ALA A 388 6.64 13.48 -5.29
C ALA A 388 6.60 14.94 -5.78
N PHE A 389 7.23 15.22 -6.92
CA PHE A 389 7.19 16.55 -7.53
C PHE A 389 5.78 16.92 -8.02
N ILE A 390 5.04 16.01 -8.67
CA ILE A 390 3.66 16.26 -9.14
C ILE A 390 2.77 16.70 -7.98
N TYR A 391 2.82 16.01 -6.85
CA TYR A 391 2.03 16.37 -5.67
C TYR A 391 2.43 17.74 -5.10
N ALA A 392 3.72 18.04 -5.03
CA ALA A 392 4.20 19.33 -4.55
C ALA A 392 3.88 20.51 -5.48
N ILE A 393 4.08 20.36 -6.80
CA ILE A 393 3.79 21.44 -7.76
C ILE A 393 2.29 21.71 -7.87
N THR A 394 1.46 20.66 -7.79
CA THR A 394 0.00 20.82 -7.85
C THR A 394 -0.55 21.47 -6.58
N SER A 395 -0.03 21.13 -5.39
CA SER A 395 -0.43 21.80 -4.14
C SER A 395 0.01 23.26 -4.07
N ALA A 396 1.22 23.54 -4.56
CA ALA A 396 1.76 24.89 -4.70
C ALA A 396 0.94 25.73 -5.67
N ALA A 397 0.61 25.19 -6.84
CA ALA A 397 -0.15 25.93 -7.87
C ALA A 397 -1.54 26.32 -7.39
N ILE A 398 -2.26 25.40 -6.72
CA ILE A 398 -3.59 25.71 -6.17
C ILE A 398 -3.50 26.75 -5.05
N SER A 399 -2.50 26.63 -4.16
CA SER A 399 -2.28 27.64 -3.13
C SER A 399 -2.01 29.02 -3.74
N HIS A 400 -1.14 29.07 -4.74
CA HIS A 400 -0.75 30.29 -5.46
C HIS A 400 -1.93 30.93 -6.21
N THR A 401 -2.65 30.18 -7.04
CA THR A 401 -3.73 30.75 -7.86
C THR A 401 -4.95 31.14 -7.04
N VAL A 402 -5.27 30.42 -5.96
CA VAL A 402 -6.37 30.81 -5.07
C VAL A 402 -6.01 32.08 -4.30
N ALA A 403 -4.80 32.17 -3.73
CA ALA A 403 -4.33 33.37 -3.06
C ALA A 403 -4.32 34.61 -3.97
N GLN A 404 -3.85 34.45 -5.23
CA GLN A 404 -3.91 35.51 -6.24
C GLN A 404 -5.35 35.89 -6.59
N SER A 405 -6.25 34.92 -6.70
CA SER A 405 -7.66 35.20 -7.04
C SER A 405 -8.40 35.95 -5.92
N CYS A 406 -7.93 35.85 -4.67
CA CYS A 406 -8.43 36.64 -3.54
C CYS A 406 -8.02 38.11 -3.63
N SER A 407 -6.77 38.41 -3.98
CA SER A 407 -6.30 39.78 -4.16
C SER A 407 -6.84 40.43 -5.44
N ASP A 408 -7.11 39.64 -6.48
CA ASP A 408 -7.79 40.09 -7.69
C ASP A 408 -9.31 40.35 -7.49
N GLY A 409 -9.87 39.98 -6.32
CA GLY A 409 -11.31 40.11 -6.02
C GLY A 409 -12.21 39.13 -6.77
N SER A 410 -11.64 38.09 -7.40
CA SER A 410 -12.38 37.08 -8.16
C SER A 410 -13.08 36.03 -7.29
N VAL A 411 -12.70 35.94 -6.01
CA VAL A 411 -13.29 35.04 -5.02
C VAL A 411 -13.94 35.86 -3.92
N TYR A 412 -15.28 35.80 -3.82
CA TYR A 412 -16.05 36.66 -2.91
C TYR A 412 -15.85 36.36 -1.42
N THR A 413 -15.37 35.17 -1.08
CA THR A 413 -15.23 34.71 0.30
C THR A 413 -13.87 35.05 0.92
N CYS A 414 -12.98 35.68 0.19
CA CYS A 414 -11.69 36.14 0.67
C CYS A 414 -11.38 37.54 0.12
N SER A 415 -10.42 38.20 0.73
CA SER A 415 -9.91 39.51 0.34
C SER A 415 -8.39 39.55 0.50
N CYS A 416 -7.79 40.70 0.23
CA CYS A 416 -6.38 40.98 0.52
C CYS A 416 -6.04 40.69 1.98
N ASP A 417 -4.78 40.34 2.23
CA ASP A 417 -4.26 40.25 3.59
C ASP A 417 -3.84 41.63 4.11
N TYR A 418 -4.51 42.10 5.16
CA TYR A 418 -4.22 43.38 5.82
C TYR A 418 -3.44 43.20 7.12
N THR A 419 -3.09 41.96 7.51
CA THR A 419 -2.35 41.71 8.75
C THR A 419 -0.98 42.42 8.82
N PRO A 420 -0.19 42.56 7.74
CA PRO A 420 1.07 43.30 7.79
C PRO A 420 0.86 44.78 8.12
N GLN A 421 -0.29 45.34 7.76
CA GLN A 421 -0.62 46.76 7.98
C GLN A 421 -0.79 47.13 9.46
N ASN A 422 -1.01 46.13 10.32
CA ASN A 422 -1.03 46.31 11.77
C ASN A 422 0.38 46.40 12.39
N THR A 423 1.44 46.19 11.60
CA THR A 423 2.83 46.29 12.06
C THR A 423 3.45 47.62 11.63
N ILE A 424 4.32 48.19 12.47
CA ILE A 424 5.05 49.41 12.14
C ILE A 424 5.99 49.10 10.96
N GLY A 425 5.90 49.92 9.90
CA GLY A 425 6.77 49.83 8.73
C GLY A 425 8.24 50.17 9.04
N GLY A 426 9.08 50.26 7.99
CA GLY A 426 10.45 50.74 8.16
C GLY A 426 10.54 52.26 8.16
N GLN A 427 11.71 52.81 8.49
CA GLN A 427 11.94 54.26 8.60
C GLN A 427 11.49 55.10 7.39
N ASN A 428 11.56 54.55 6.16
CA ASN A 428 11.22 55.26 4.92
C ASN A 428 10.12 54.54 4.10
N TRP A 429 9.36 53.64 4.73
CA TRP A 429 8.28 52.93 4.04
C TRP A 429 7.19 52.43 4.99
N GLU A 430 5.96 52.43 4.50
CA GLU A 430 4.78 51.97 5.24
C GLU A 430 4.11 50.78 4.56
N TRP A 431 3.38 49.99 5.34
CA TRP A 431 2.54 48.94 4.79
C TRP A 431 1.27 49.55 4.18
N GLY A 432 0.94 49.11 2.97
CA GLY A 432 -0.31 49.52 2.31
C GLY A 432 -0.61 48.66 1.10
N GLY A 433 -1.57 49.08 0.29
CA GLY A 433 -2.00 48.31 -0.89
C GLY A 433 -2.73 47.00 -0.54
N CYS A 434 -2.76 46.07 -1.48
CA CYS A 434 -3.40 44.78 -1.35
C CYS A 434 -2.34 43.67 -1.31
N SER A 435 -2.10 43.10 -0.13
CA SER A 435 -1.22 41.92 -0.04
C SER A 435 -1.95 40.65 -0.46
N ASP A 436 -1.26 39.78 -1.20
CA ASP A 436 -1.82 38.49 -1.61
C ASP A 436 -2.05 37.59 -0.39
N ASN A 437 -3.27 37.04 -0.26
CA ASN A 437 -3.67 36.25 0.90
C ASN A 437 -3.19 34.79 0.80
N ALA A 438 -1.89 34.59 1.02
CA ALA A 438 -1.24 33.30 0.91
C ALA A 438 -1.74 32.27 1.94
N ASP A 439 -2.14 32.72 3.14
CA ASP A 439 -2.68 31.85 4.19
C ASP A 439 -4.04 31.25 3.78
N PHE A 440 -4.93 32.05 3.20
CA PHE A 440 -6.18 31.53 2.64
C PHE A 440 -5.93 30.52 1.51
N GLY A 441 -4.99 30.83 0.60
CA GLY A 441 -4.58 29.91 -0.47
C GLY A 441 -4.04 28.59 0.07
N TYR A 442 -3.22 28.66 1.13
CA TYR A 442 -2.66 27.51 1.82
C TYR A 442 -3.76 26.61 2.42
N ASP A 443 -4.67 27.20 3.19
CA ASP A 443 -5.75 26.47 3.87
C ASP A 443 -6.71 25.84 2.85
N PHE A 444 -7.06 26.59 1.80
CA PHE A 444 -7.90 26.08 0.73
C PHE A 444 -7.23 24.89 0.01
N SER A 445 -5.95 25.01 -0.34
CA SER A 445 -5.18 23.94 -1.00
C SER A 445 -5.12 22.68 -0.12
N GLN A 446 -4.90 22.84 1.18
CA GLN A 446 -4.92 21.74 2.15
C GLN A 446 -6.28 21.05 2.18
N ASP A 447 -7.37 21.80 2.32
CA ASP A 447 -8.73 21.25 2.41
C ASP A 447 -9.22 20.64 1.09
N PHE A 448 -8.71 21.11 -0.05
CA PHE A 448 -9.09 20.65 -1.38
C PHE A 448 -8.30 19.41 -1.85
N ILE A 449 -6.99 19.36 -1.61
CA ILE A 449 -6.11 18.30 -2.14
C ILE A 449 -6.00 17.13 -1.16
N ASP A 450 -5.74 17.42 0.11
CA ASP A 450 -5.44 16.38 1.11
C ASP A 450 -6.69 15.52 1.44
N VAL A 451 -7.89 16.01 1.08
CA VAL A 451 -9.16 15.29 1.28
C VAL A 451 -9.27 13.98 0.49
N VAL A 452 -8.50 13.85 -0.60
CA VAL A 452 -8.44 12.65 -1.44
C VAL A 452 -7.49 11.60 -0.84
N GLU A 453 -6.46 12.05 -0.12
CA GLU A 453 -5.47 11.21 0.53
C GLU A 453 -6.04 10.59 1.82
N LYS A 454 -6.52 9.34 1.71
CA LYS A 454 -7.11 8.58 2.82
C LYS A 454 -6.31 7.33 3.12
N GLY A 455 -5.75 7.24 4.32
CA GLY A 455 -5.10 6.03 4.81
C GLY A 455 -4.00 6.33 5.82
N ARG A 456 -3.25 5.29 6.17
CA ARG A 456 -2.01 5.39 6.98
C ARG A 456 -0.82 4.73 6.27
N ASP A 457 -0.97 4.52 4.97
CA ASP A 457 0.02 3.85 4.13
C ASP A 457 1.19 4.81 3.84
N LEU A 458 2.35 4.24 3.50
CA LEU A 458 3.55 5.02 3.17
C LEU A 458 3.28 6.06 2.07
N ARG A 459 2.51 5.69 1.05
CA ARG A 459 2.05 6.60 -0.01
C ARG A 459 1.25 7.79 0.52
N CYS A 460 0.25 7.54 1.37
CA CYS A 460 -0.59 8.61 1.93
C CYS A 460 0.28 9.63 2.70
N MET A 461 1.24 9.14 3.49
CA MET A 461 2.14 10.03 4.24
C MET A 461 3.11 10.79 3.33
N MET A 462 3.64 10.13 2.29
CA MET A 462 4.48 10.76 1.27
C MET A 462 3.73 11.88 0.54
N ASN A 463 2.51 11.60 0.07
CA ASN A 463 1.68 12.56 -0.65
C ASN A 463 1.35 13.77 0.23
N LEU A 464 0.92 13.56 1.48
CA LEU A 464 0.62 14.64 2.42
C LEU A 464 1.87 15.49 2.74
N HIS A 465 3.05 14.86 2.90
CA HIS A 465 4.30 15.57 3.11
C HIS A 465 4.70 16.43 1.90
N ASN A 466 4.62 15.87 0.70
CA ASN A 466 4.99 16.60 -0.52
C ASN A 466 3.98 17.72 -0.84
N ASN A 467 2.69 17.49 -0.57
CA ASN A 467 1.66 18.54 -0.66
C ASN A 467 1.99 19.70 0.27
N GLU A 468 2.40 19.40 1.51
CA GLU A 468 2.83 20.41 2.49
C GLU A 468 4.06 21.18 1.99
N ALA A 469 5.08 20.48 1.52
CA ALA A 469 6.29 21.10 0.98
C ALA A 469 5.98 22.10 -0.14
N GLY A 470 5.07 21.73 -1.05
CA GLY A 470 4.57 22.61 -2.11
C GLY A 470 3.95 23.89 -1.56
N ARG A 471 2.99 23.76 -0.64
CA ARG A 471 2.27 24.92 -0.06
C ARG A 471 3.20 25.82 0.77
N THR A 472 4.08 25.24 1.58
CA THR A 472 5.05 26.00 2.38
C THR A 472 6.03 26.77 1.50
N THR A 473 6.43 26.21 0.35
CA THR A 473 7.33 26.91 -0.59
C THR A 473 6.68 28.17 -1.16
N VAL A 474 5.37 28.17 -1.43
CA VAL A 474 4.64 29.38 -1.89
C VAL A 474 4.74 30.52 -0.87
N ILE A 475 4.52 30.21 0.41
CA ILE A 475 4.59 31.20 1.50
C ILE A 475 6.03 31.70 1.69
N GLN A 476 7.02 30.81 1.63
CA GLN A 476 8.43 31.18 1.79
C GLN A 476 8.94 32.10 0.69
N GLU A 477 8.39 32.00 -0.52
CA GLU A 477 8.78 32.83 -1.66
C GLU A 477 7.95 34.12 -1.79
N LEU A 478 7.17 34.50 -0.77
CA LEU A 478 6.48 35.80 -0.72
C LEU A 478 7.47 36.95 -0.73
N ARG A 479 7.26 37.91 -1.63
CA ARG A 479 8.13 39.07 -1.81
C ARG A 479 7.47 40.33 -1.28
N GLN A 480 8.27 41.25 -0.77
CA GLN A 480 7.82 42.59 -0.49
C GLN A 480 8.02 43.43 -1.75
N GLU A 481 6.92 43.90 -2.33
CA GLU A 481 6.93 44.87 -3.43
C GLU A 481 6.57 46.24 -2.88
N CYS A 482 7.16 47.29 -3.45
CA CYS A 482 6.96 48.66 -2.99
C CYS A 482 6.75 49.60 -4.17
N LYS A 483 5.90 50.61 -3.98
CA LYS A 483 5.71 51.72 -4.89
C LYS A 483 6.18 53.02 -4.26
N CYS A 484 6.97 53.78 -5.00
CA CYS A 484 7.52 55.06 -4.56
C CYS A 484 6.55 56.20 -4.88
N HIS A 485 6.39 57.13 -3.93
CA HIS A 485 5.43 58.23 -4.01
C HIS A 485 6.05 59.61 -3.74
N GLY A 486 7.37 59.74 -3.65
CA GLY A 486 8.04 61.02 -3.46
C GLY A 486 7.95 61.93 -4.70
N MET A 487 8.29 63.22 -4.52
CA MET A 487 8.30 64.21 -5.61
C MET A 487 9.05 63.67 -6.85
N SER A 488 8.43 63.81 -8.02
CA SER A 488 8.94 63.31 -9.31
C SER A 488 9.27 61.80 -9.35
N GLY A 489 8.57 60.97 -8.55
CA GLY A 489 8.79 59.52 -8.51
C GLY A 489 9.96 59.09 -7.62
N SER A 490 10.51 60.00 -6.81
CA SER A 490 11.54 59.66 -5.84
C SER A 490 11.04 58.68 -4.77
N CYS A 491 11.93 57.82 -4.25
CA CYS A 491 11.62 56.81 -3.24
C CYS A 491 11.86 57.28 -1.80
N THR A 492 11.72 58.58 -1.53
CA THR A 492 11.84 59.16 -0.18
C THR A 492 10.78 58.60 0.77
N MET A 493 9.57 58.37 0.24
CA MET A 493 8.52 57.59 0.87
C MET A 493 8.00 56.55 -0.12
N LYS A 494 7.78 55.33 0.36
CA LYS A 494 7.22 54.24 -0.45
C LYS A 494 6.24 53.40 0.36
N THR A 495 5.23 52.88 -0.31
CA THR A 495 4.22 52.00 0.28
C THR A 495 4.48 50.59 -0.21
N CYS A 496 4.51 49.61 0.69
CA CYS A 496 4.84 48.22 0.37
C CYS A 496 3.72 47.24 0.73
N TRP A 497 3.63 46.14 -0.03
CA TRP A 497 2.72 45.00 0.20
C TRP A 497 3.44 43.67 -0.02
N LYS A 498 2.85 42.58 0.48
CA LYS A 498 3.32 41.22 0.14
C LYS A 498 2.71 40.75 -1.17
N LYS A 499 3.54 40.34 -2.12
CA LYS A 499 3.13 39.77 -3.40
C LYS A 499 3.67 38.35 -3.57
N LEU A 500 2.87 37.47 -4.15
CA LEU A 500 3.29 36.15 -4.58
C LEU A 500 4.36 36.28 -5.67
N ALA A 501 5.46 35.54 -5.52
CA ALA A 501 6.45 35.44 -6.59
C ALA A 501 5.82 34.86 -7.87
N PRO A 502 6.37 35.17 -9.05
CA PRO A 502 6.00 34.49 -10.28
C PRO A 502 6.11 32.97 -10.09
N PHE A 503 5.09 32.21 -10.50
CA PHE A 503 5.01 30.79 -10.18
C PHE A 503 6.20 29.97 -10.75
N ARG A 504 6.84 30.45 -11.82
CA ARG A 504 8.11 29.92 -12.33
C ARG A 504 9.20 29.86 -11.26
N VAL A 505 9.31 30.86 -10.38
CA VAL A 505 10.28 30.90 -9.28
C VAL A 505 9.97 29.79 -8.27
N VAL A 506 8.71 29.68 -7.85
CA VAL A 506 8.25 28.62 -6.93
C VAL A 506 8.53 27.24 -7.52
N SER A 507 8.20 27.04 -8.80
CA SER A 507 8.44 25.77 -9.50
C SER A 507 9.94 25.43 -9.60
N HIS A 508 10.81 26.42 -9.80
CA HIS A 508 12.26 26.22 -9.80
C HIS A 508 12.75 25.77 -8.42
N LYS A 509 12.27 26.42 -7.35
CA LYS A 509 12.61 26.00 -5.98
C LYS A 509 12.17 24.57 -5.70
N LEU A 510 10.98 24.18 -6.12
CA LEU A 510 10.51 22.79 -6.02
C LEU A 510 11.35 21.84 -6.88
N LYS A 511 11.84 22.29 -8.04
CA LYS A 511 12.70 21.50 -8.92
C LYS A 511 14.09 21.27 -8.30
N ASP A 512 14.61 22.24 -7.57
CA ASP A 512 15.84 22.10 -6.77
C ASP A 512 15.63 21.07 -5.64
N ARG A 513 14.48 21.14 -4.93
CA ARG A 513 14.10 20.15 -3.90
C ARG A 513 13.89 18.76 -4.46
N PHE A 514 13.45 18.64 -5.72
CA PHE A 514 13.34 17.35 -6.42
C PHE A 514 14.71 16.71 -6.68
N ASP A 515 15.71 17.49 -7.08
CA ASP A 515 17.06 16.96 -7.31
C ASP A 515 17.70 16.48 -5.99
N GLY A 516 17.42 17.17 -4.88
CA GLY A 516 17.82 16.79 -3.52
C GLY A 516 16.82 15.93 -2.74
N ALA A 517 15.81 15.35 -3.40
CA ALA A 517 14.73 14.64 -2.71
C ALA A 517 15.25 13.44 -1.91
N SER A 518 14.70 13.23 -0.72
CA SER A 518 15.14 12.18 0.19
C SER A 518 14.32 10.90 0.03
N ARG A 519 15.00 9.77 -0.11
CA ARG A 519 14.35 8.45 -0.07
C ARG A 519 14.04 8.08 1.37
N VAL A 520 12.78 7.78 1.68
CA VAL A 520 12.29 7.53 3.04
C VAL A 520 11.64 6.16 3.19
N PHE A 521 11.59 5.68 4.43
CA PHE A 521 10.75 4.56 4.86
C PHE A 521 9.90 4.95 6.07
N GLN A 522 8.87 4.16 6.37
CA GLN A 522 8.08 4.37 7.58
C GLN A 522 8.86 3.93 8.82
N GLY A 523 9.20 4.87 9.68
CA GLY A 523 9.79 4.61 10.99
C GLY A 523 8.88 3.78 11.89
N ASN A 524 9.51 3.11 12.87
CA ASN A 524 8.82 2.17 13.77
C ASN A 524 8.35 2.82 15.08
N SER A 525 8.63 4.11 15.27
CA SER A 525 8.09 4.94 16.35
C SER A 525 6.56 4.96 16.24
N GLY A 526 5.89 4.31 17.19
CA GLY A 526 4.42 4.33 17.26
C GLY A 526 3.90 5.77 17.24
N SER A 527 2.73 5.96 16.64
CA SER A 527 2.01 7.24 16.68
C SER A 527 1.91 7.72 18.14
N ARG A 528 2.78 8.66 18.53
CA ARG A 528 2.65 9.36 19.81
C ARG A 528 1.40 10.20 19.69
N ARG A 529 0.29 9.70 20.24
CA ARG A 529 -1.04 10.34 20.28
C ARG A 529 -1.08 11.72 20.98
N GLY A 530 0.08 12.33 21.27
CA GLY A 530 0.19 13.62 21.96
C GLY A 530 1.18 14.62 21.35
N SER A 531 1.79 14.36 20.18
CA SER A 531 2.67 15.36 19.55
C SER A 531 1.84 16.38 18.77
N ARG A 532 1.81 17.63 19.26
CA ARG A 532 1.10 18.77 18.64
C ARG A 532 1.78 19.30 17.36
N SER A 533 2.97 18.79 16.99
CA SER A 533 3.68 19.25 15.79
C SER A 533 3.17 18.56 14.53
N ARG A 534 2.63 19.36 13.59
CA ARG A 534 2.13 18.89 12.28
C ARG A 534 3.21 18.18 11.44
N SER A 535 4.48 18.55 11.62
CA SER A 535 5.66 17.98 10.95
C SER A 535 6.09 16.61 11.50
N SER A 536 5.83 16.33 12.79
CA SER A 536 6.16 15.04 13.43
C SER A 536 5.07 13.96 13.24
N ARG A 537 4.00 14.24 12.46
CA ARG A 537 2.88 13.31 12.26
C ARG A 537 3.24 12.13 11.37
N TYR A 538 4.13 12.33 10.41
CA TYR A 538 4.52 11.32 9.44
C TYR A 538 5.90 10.83 9.86
N ASN A 539 5.95 9.65 10.50
CA ASN A 539 7.19 9.04 10.95
C ASN A 539 8.00 8.55 9.74
N LEU A 540 8.55 9.49 8.96
CA LEU A 540 9.33 9.25 7.76
C LEU A 540 10.81 9.41 8.12
N VAL A 541 11.57 8.36 7.88
CA VAL A 541 13.00 8.29 8.21
C VAL A 541 13.77 8.09 6.91
N PRO A 542 14.87 8.83 6.67
CA PRO A 542 15.68 8.65 5.48
C PRO A 542 16.27 7.24 5.45
N VAL A 543 16.36 6.64 4.25
CA VAL A 543 16.93 5.30 4.05
C VAL A 543 18.39 5.24 4.51
N ASN A 544 19.16 6.29 4.22
CA ASN A 544 20.52 6.45 4.72
C ASN A 544 20.47 7.27 6.01
N MET A 545 20.97 6.71 7.12
CA MET A 545 20.97 7.38 8.42
C MET A 545 21.94 8.56 8.49
N ASP A 546 22.95 8.59 7.61
CA ASP A 546 23.92 9.69 7.50
C ASP A 546 23.34 10.91 6.77
N HIS A 547 22.18 10.75 6.11
CA HIS A 547 21.48 11.88 5.50
C HIS A 547 20.64 12.61 6.54
N LYS A 548 20.60 13.93 6.42
CA LYS A 548 19.75 14.78 7.24
C LYS A 548 18.28 14.35 7.11
N VAL A 549 17.57 14.33 8.24
CA VAL A 549 16.12 14.06 8.26
C VAL A 549 15.42 15.13 7.41
N PRO A 550 14.51 14.73 6.49
CA PRO A 550 13.85 15.66 5.60
C PRO A 550 13.03 16.70 6.37
N GLY A 551 13.21 17.96 6.02
CA GLY A 551 12.41 19.07 6.53
C GLY A 551 11.02 19.14 5.90
N VAL A 552 10.23 20.12 6.33
CA VAL A 552 8.86 20.34 5.82
C VAL A 552 8.84 20.74 4.34
N VAL A 553 9.90 21.40 3.87
CA VAL A 553 10.05 21.88 2.49
C VAL A 553 10.78 20.89 1.57
N ASP A 554 11.33 19.81 2.13
CA ASP A 554 12.07 18.84 1.35
C ASP A 554 11.11 17.79 0.79
N LEU A 555 11.33 17.37 -0.46
CA LEU A 555 10.53 16.34 -1.10
C LEU A 555 10.99 14.95 -0.67
N VAL A 556 10.02 14.04 -0.50
CA VAL A 556 10.28 12.66 -0.07
C VAL A 556 9.64 11.65 -1.00
N TYR A 557 10.31 10.52 -1.18
CA TYR A 557 9.86 9.40 -2.02
C TYR A 557 10.34 8.06 -1.45
N TYR A 558 9.82 6.91 -1.89
CA TYR A 558 10.23 5.61 -1.31
C TYR A 558 10.56 4.52 -2.34
N GLU A 559 10.04 4.62 -3.56
CA GLU A 559 10.34 3.72 -4.69
C GLU A 559 11.38 4.34 -5.63
N LYS A 560 12.22 3.52 -6.25
CA LYS A 560 13.19 4.02 -7.24
C LYS A 560 12.45 4.41 -8.52
N SER A 561 12.81 5.55 -9.11
CA SER A 561 12.29 5.98 -10.40
C SER A 561 12.64 4.95 -11.50
N PRO A 562 11.73 4.69 -12.44
CA PRO A 562 12.02 3.97 -13.69
C PRO A 562 13.15 4.66 -14.48
N THR A 563 13.73 3.96 -15.46
CA THR A 563 14.84 4.50 -16.26
C THR A 563 14.41 5.53 -17.30
N PHE A 564 13.15 5.47 -17.76
CA PHE A 564 12.54 6.33 -18.80
C PHE A 564 13.25 6.34 -20.17
N CYS A 565 14.19 5.42 -20.41
CA CYS A 565 14.96 5.36 -21.66
C CYS A 565 14.15 4.78 -22.82
N GLU A 566 13.45 3.67 -22.57
CA GLU A 566 12.59 3.00 -23.53
C GLU A 566 11.13 3.39 -23.31
N ALA A 567 10.33 3.23 -24.35
CA ALA A 567 8.90 3.44 -24.26
C ALA A 567 8.25 2.40 -23.34
N ASP A 568 7.43 2.86 -22.41
CA ASP A 568 6.64 2.03 -21.51
C ASP A 568 5.17 2.50 -21.54
N ASN A 569 4.33 1.70 -22.19
CA ASN A 569 2.89 1.93 -22.31
C ASN A 569 2.17 1.82 -20.97
N TYR A 570 2.73 1.12 -19.97
CA TYR A 570 2.11 1.04 -18.66
C TYR A 570 2.18 2.40 -17.96
N LEU A 571 3.35 3.03 -17.95
CA LEU A 571 3.63 4.31 -17.30
C LEU A 571 3.31 5.54 -18.16
N ASN A 572 2.88 5.34 -19.41
CA ASN A 572 2.75 6.39 -20.43
C ASN A 572 4.08 7.14 -20.69
N SER A 573 5.20 6.42 -20.57
CA SER A 573 6.53 6.94 -20.88
C SER A 573 6.80 6.71 -22.37
N ARG A 574 6.99 7.77 -23.16
CA ARG A 574 7.29 7.65 -24.60
C ARG A 574 8.73 7.19 -24.90
N GLY A 575 9.57 7.11 -23.87
CA GLY A 575 11.01 6.87 -24.02
C GLY A 575 11.75 8.13 -24.49
N THR A 576 13.04 7.97 -24.81
CA THR A 576 13.89 9.10 -25.24
C THR A 576 14.23 9.14 -26.71
N ARG A 577 13.74 8.20 -27.54
CA ARG A 577 13.96 8.21 -28.98
C ARG A 577 13.30 9.43 -29.63
N GLY A 578 13.97 10.03 -30.61
CA GLY A 578 13.50 11.21 -31.33
C GLY A 578 13.50 12.51 -30.50
N ARG A 579 14.07 12.50 -29.29
CA ARG A 579 14.16 13.70 -28.45
C ARG A 579 15.38 14.54 -28.79
N GLU A 580 15.21 15.85 -28.75
CA GLU A 580 16.32 16.78 -28.86
C GLU A 580 17.25 16.67 -27.64
N CYS A 581 18.56 16.65 -27.90
CA CYS A 581 19.60 16.64 -26.88
C CYS A 581 20.70 17.65 -27.19
N ASN A 582 21.49 17.99 -26.18
CA ASN A 582 22.61 18.90 -26.32
C ASN A 582 23.93 18.12 -26.41
N ALA A 583 24.59 18.10 -27.57
CA ALA A 583 25.83 17.34 -27.76
C ALA A 583 27.01 17.93 -26.97
N THR A 584 26.98 19.22 -26.62
CA THR A 584 28.07 19.86 -25.88
C THR A 584 27.88 19.80 -24.36
N SER A 585 26.70 19.41 -23.86
CA SER A 585 26.44 19.32 -22.42
C SER A 585 26.83 17.96 -21.87
N ILE A 586 27.54 17.96 -20.74
CA ILE A 586 27.84 16.75 -19.94
C ILE A 586 26.67 16.47 -18.96
N GLY A 587 25.74 17.42 -18.83
CA GLY A 587 24.62 17.36 -17.91
C GLY A 587 23.50 16.42 -18.35
N VAL A 588 22.39 16.47 -17.62
CA VAL A 588 21.17 15.66 -17.88
C VAL A 588 20.51 15.94 -19.24
N ASP A 589 20.77 17.11 -19.81
CA ASP A 589 20.38 17.54 -21.15
C ASP A 589 21.36 17.08 -22.25
N GLY A 590 22.50 16.53 -21.83
CA GLY A 590 23.54 15.97 -22.68
C GLY A 590 23.06 14.77 -23.48
N CYS A 591 23.52 14.63 -24.74
CA CYS A 591 23.14 13.50 -25.58
C CYS A 591 23.50 12.13 -24.98
N ASP A 592 24.63 12.01 -24.28
CA ASP A 592 25.03 10.76 -23.64
C ASP A 592 24.01 10.28 -22.60
N LEU A 593 23.55 11.20 -21.75
CA LEU A 593 22.57 10.92 -20.71
C LEU A 593 21.15 10.89 -21.25
N MET A 594 20.73 11.81 -22.12
CA MET A 594 19.37 11.87 -22.67
C MET A 594 19.07 10.65 -23.56
N CYS A 595 20.03 10.23 -24.40
CA CYS A 595 19.85 9.13 -25.34
C CYS A 595 20.21 7.75 -24.76
N CYS A 596 20.55 7.69 -23.46
CA CYS A 596 20.86 6.45 -22.75
C CYS A 596 21.95 5.58 -23.42
N GLY A 597 22.94 6.22 -24.04
CA GLY A 597 24.05 5.54 -24.74
C GLY A 597 23.72 5.00 -26.14
N ARG A 598 22.53 5.26 -26.70
CA ARG A 598 22.16 4.83 -28.06
C ARG A 598 22.79 5.68 -29.19
N GLY A 599 23.44 6.79 -28.85
CA GLY A 599 23.91 7.79 -29.80
C GLY A 599 22.82 8.79 -30.21
N HIS A 600 23.19 9.72 -31.09
CA HIS A 600 22.31 10.76 -31.62
C HIS A 600 22.64 11.05 -33.08
N THR A 601 21.66 11.55 -33.84
CA THR A 601 21.85 12.10 -35.18
C THR A 601 21.89 13.62 -35.10
N SER A 602 22.76 14.24 -35.89
CA SER A 602 22.89 15.69 -35.98
C SER A 602 22.40 16.17 -37.34
N GLU A 603 21.41 17.04 -37.35
CA GLU A 603 20.86 17.66 -38.54
C GLU A 603 21.09 19.18 -38.49
N THR A 604 21.62 19.75 -39.58
CA THR A 604 21.78 21.21 -39.70
C THR A 604 20.57 21.78 -40.41
N TYR A 605 19.90 22.76 -39.80
CA TYR A 605 18.70 23.39 -40.33
C TYR A 605 18.82 24.92 -40.29
N LEU A 606 18.21 25.59 -41.26
CA LEU A 606 18.18 27.05 -41.34
C LEU A 606 16.97 27.59 -40.57
N VAL A 607 17.24 28.39 -39.53
CA VAL A 607 16.22 29.09 -38.74
C VAL A 607 16.12 30.52 -39.22
N ARG A 608 14.88 30.96 -39.50
CA ARG A 608 14.56 32.37 -39.71
C ARG A 608 14.22 32.99 -38.36
N GLU A 609 15.08 33.87 -37.86
CA GLU A 609 14.88 34.59 -36.60
C GLU A 609 14.97 36.09 -36.81
N ARG A 610 14.28 36.86 -35.95
CA ARG A 610 14.39 38.31 -35.93
C ARG A 610 15.78 38.69 -35.41
N CYS A 611 16.50 39.49 -36.18
CA CYS A 611 17.84 39.96 -35.90
C CYS A 611 17.91 41.48 -36.07
N ASN A 612 19.00 42.10 -35.61
CA ASN A 612 19.27 43.53 -35.77
C ASN A 612 18.07 44.42 -35.41
N CYS A 613 17.36 44.07 -34.33
CA CYS A 613 16.19 44.81 -33.89
C CYS A 613 16.60 46.19 -33.38
N THR A 614 16.04 47.24 -33.98
CA THR A 614 16.19 48.63 -33.55
C THR A 614 14.88 49.13 -32.95
N PHE A 615 14.98 49.78 -31.79
CA PHE A 615 13.83 50.42 -31.15
C PHE A 615 13.75 51.87 -31.60
N HIS A 616 12.66 52.22 -32.26
CA HIS A 616 12.35 53.61 -32.55
C HIS A 616 11.55 54.18 -31.37
N TRP A 617 11.99 55.33 -30.86
CA TRP A 617 11.44 55.98 -29.66
C TRP A 617 9.99 56.49 -29.81
N CYS A 618 9.31 56.10 -30.90
CA CYS A 618 7.88 56.24 -31.16
C CYS A 618 7.09 54.92 -30.95
N CYS A 619 7.66 53.98 -30.18
CA CYS A 619 7.05 52.70 -29.74
C CYS A 619 7.04 51.55 -30.77
N THR A 620 7.85 51.64 -31.83
CA THR A 620 7.97 50.56 -32.82
C THR A 620 9.34 49.88 -32.74
N VAL A 621 9.34 48.55 -32.84
CA VAL A 621 10.56 47.75 -32.96
C VAL A 621 10.64 47.25 -34.40
N ASN A 622 11.63 47.70 -35.15
CA ASN A 622 11.92 47.19 -36.49
C ASN A 622 13.03 46.16 -36.40
N CYS A 623 12.78 44.95 -36.88
CA CYS A 623 13.77 43.88 -36.93
C CYS A 623 13.87 43.35 -38.36
N ASP A 624 15.09 43.01 -38.77
CA ASP A 624 15.33 42.26 -39.99
C ASP A 624 15.08 40.77 -39.74
N ILE A 625 14.79 40.01 -40.79
CA ILE A 625 14.67 38.55 -40.74
C ILE A 625 15.99 37.94 -41.23
N CYS A 626 16.81 37.45 -40.30
CA CYS A 626 18.05 36.74 -40.63
C CYS A 626 17.82 35.24 -40.72
N THR A 627 18.54 34.59 -41.62
CA THR A 627 18.69 33.13 -41.65
C THR A 627 19.97 32.73 -40.93
N ARG A 628 19.86 31.90 -39.88
CA ARG A 628 21.01 31.31 -39.18
C ARG A 628 20.98 29.78 -39.28
N SER A 629 22.12 29.17 -39.51
CA SER A 629 22.28 27.71 -39.42
C SER A 629 22.34 27.28 -37.95
N ARG A 630 21.45 26.38 -37.52
CA ARG A 630 21.50 25.72 -36.22
C ARG A 630 21.65 24.22 -36.40
N ILE A 631 22.29 23.58 -35.44
CA ILE A 631 22.42 22.12 -35.37
C ILE A 631 21.40 21.61 -34.35
N ARG A 632 20.59 20.63 -34.75
CA ARG A 632 19.69 19.89 -33.87
C ARG A 632 20.21 18.47 -33.74
N ASN A 633 20.44 18.03 -32.50
CA ASN A 633 20.81 16.65 -32.21
C ASN A 633 19.58 15.90 -31.71
N THR A 634 19.26 14.75 -32.30
CA THR A 634 18.11 13.93 -31.89
C THR A 634 18.57 12.53 -31.49
N CYS A 635 18.02 12.01 -30.40
CA CYS A 635 18.35 10.69 -29.91
C CYS A 635 17.85 9.58 -30.84
N LEU A 636 18.68 8.56 -31.04
CA LEU A 636 18.35 7.32 -31.75
C LEU A 636 17.38 6.42 -30.96
#